data_AF-A0AAW4WX79-F1
#
_entry.id   AF-A0AAW4WX79-F1
#
_cell.length_a   1.000
_cell.length_b   1.000
_cell.length_c   1.000
_cell.angle_alpha   90.00
_cell.angle_beta   90.00
_cell.angle_gamma   90.00
#
_symmetry.space_group_name_H-M   'P 1'
#
loop_
_entity.id
_entity.type
_entity.pdbx_description
1 polymer ?
#
loop_
_entity_poly.entity_id
_entity_poly.type
_entity_poly.pdbx_seq_one_letter_code
_entity_poly.pdbx_strand_id
1 'polypeptide(L)' 'DVHIKRLREKIKDHASWAITTVWGIGYKFEVKK' A
#
# COMPACT_ATOMS: atom_id res chain seq x y z
N ASP A 1 12.46 1.47 1.30
CA ASP A 1 11.86 0.26 1.89
C ASP A 1 11.32 0.44 3.32
N VAL A 2 12.03 1.14 4.21
CA VAL A 2 11.58 1.38 5.61
C VAL A 2 10.26 2.14 5.71
N HIS A 3 10.08 3.16 4.85
CA HIS A 3 8.88 4.01 4.84
C HIS A 3 7.62 3.24 4.42
N ILE A 4 7.69 2.38 3.40
CA ILE A 4 6.52 1.59 2.94
C ILE A 4 6.15 0.50 3.95
N LYS A 5 7.13 -0.09 4.66
CA LYS A 5 6.91 -1.05 5.74
C LYS A 5 6.19 -0.42 6.93
N ARG A 6 6.70 0.73 7.42
CA ARG A 6 6.05 1.48 8.52
C ARG A 6 4.65 1.97 8.14
N LEU A 7 4.45 2.39 6.89
CA LEU A 7 3.16 2.81 6.37
C LEU A 7 2.17 1.63 6.36
N ARG A 8 2.57 0.46 5.87
CA ARG A 8 1.74 -0.76 5.91
C ARG A 8 1.42 -1.22 7.32
N GLU A 9 2.34 -1.05 8.28
CA GLU A 9 2.09 -1.42 9.67
C GLU A 9 1.11 -0.48 10.39
N LYS A 10 1.11 0.81 10.07
CA LYS A 10 0.14 1.77 10.63
C LYS A 10 -1.27 1.65 10.04
N ILE A 11 -1.40 1.05 8.86
CA ILE A 11 -2.62 1.09 8.02
C ILE A 11 -3.20 -0.32 7.85
N LYS A 12 -2.84 -1.28 8.71
CA LYS A 12 -3.25 -2.70 8.57
C LYS A 12 -4.77 -2.93 8.50
N ASP A 13 -5.59 -1.97 8.93
CA ASP A 13 -7.04 -2.14 9.12
C ASP A 13 -7.89 -1.30 8.14
N HIS A 14 -7.50 -1.23 6.87
CA HIS A 14 -8.33 -0.60 5.85
C HIS A 14 -8.65 -1.57 4.72
N ALA A 15 -9.71 -2.35 4.88
CA ALA A 15 -10.19 -3.32 3.87
C ALA A 15 -10.67 -2.65 2.56
N SER A 16 -10.94 -1.35 2.60
CA SER A 16 -11.48 -0.59 1.46
C SER A 16 -10.39 -0.12 0.49
N TRP A 17 -9.11 -0.16 0.84
CA TRP A 17 -8.05 0.26 -0.08
C TRP A 17 -6.70 -0.40 0.22
N ALA A 18 -5.89 -0.60 -0.82
CA ALA A 18 -4.59 -1.25 -0.72
C ALA A 18 -3.54 -0.53 -1.58
N ILE A 19 -2.30 -0.50 -1.08
CA ILE A 19 -1.14 0.02 -1.82
C ILE A 19 -0.33 -1.17 -2.33
N THR A 20 -0.27 -1.31 -3.65
CA THR A 20 0.44 -2.40 -4.34
C THR A 20 1.73 -1.87 -4.95
N THR A 21 2.83 -2.59 -4.73
CA THR A 21 4.13 -2.27 -5.35
C THR A 21 4.17 -2.92 -6.73
N VAL A 22 4.38 -2.12 -7.78
CA VAL A 22 4.57 -2.59 -9.15
C VAL A 22 6.04 -2.48 -9.51
N TRP A 23 6.68 -3.63 -9.70
CA TRP A 23 8.11 -3.72 -10.00
C TRP A 23 8.44 -3.05 -11.34
N GLY A 24 9.37 -2.10 -11.31
CA GLY A 24 9.81 -1.35 -12.49
C GLY A 24 9.04 -0.06 -12.81
N ILE A 25 7.96 0.26 -12.08
CA ILE A 25 7.16 1.48 -12.30
C ILE A 25 7.00 2.32 -11.01
N GLY A 26 6.67 1.69 -9.88
CA GLY A 26 6.44 2.42 -8.61
C GLY A 26 5.34 1.82 -7.74
N TYR A 27 4.58 2.67 -7.04
CA TYR A 27 3.50 2.27 -6.14
C TYR A 27 2.14 2.70 -6.67
N LYS A 28 1.16 1.80 -6.64
CA LYS A 28 -0.21 2.06 -7.08
C LYS A 28 -1.17 1.96 -5.90
N PHE A 29 -2.03 2.96 -5.74
CA PHE A 29 -3.08 3.00 -4.74
C PHE A 29 -4.39 2.53 -5.38
N GLU A 30 -4.99 1.47 -4.83
CA GLU A 30 -6.23 0.90 -5.35
C GLU A 30 -7.29 0.86 -4.26
N VAL A 31 -8.48 1.44 -4.54
CA VAL A 31 -9.64 1.42 -3.64
C VAL A 31 -10.56 0.30 -4.09
N LYS A 32 -10.79 -0.70 -3.25
CA LYS A 32 -11.83 -1.71 -3.46
C LYS A 32 -13.15 -1.09 -2.99
N LYS A 33 -14.03 -0.85 -3.95
CA LYS A 33 -15.40 -0.36 -3.71
C LYS A 33 -16.27 -1.49 -3.13
#